data_AF-A0A316QCL0-F1
#
_entry.id   AF-A0A316QCL0-F1
#
_cell.length_a   1.000
_cell.length_b   1.000
_cell.length_c   1.000
_cell.angle_alpha   90.00
_cell.angle_beta   90.00
_cell.angle_gamma   90.00
#
_symmetry.space_group_name_H-M   'P 1'
#
loop_
_entity.id
_entity.type
_entity.pdbx_description
1 polymer ?
#
loop_
_entity_poly.entity_id
_entity_poly.type
_entity_poly.pdbx_seq_one_letter_code
_entity_poly.pdbx_strand_id
1 'polypeptide(L)'
;MKKTRKRLLIALLALTVIFCAAASAFAGVVTVSDGEYKAEMATGEKMFKVVDCKLTVKDGKAQAEILLSGSSYYALVMGTEEDALADYNAKDESKWIKADGEREYVSESGETKTGRVYTIPVDSFDKPINLVSVSEKYYNQGNIEKMFYPRTLIIEGNYGIKADTGEKMFKIVNCTLSVKDGKLNAEVFLSSTGYYALFIGTKEEAAASYEAKDESKWIKADGEREYVSESGETKTGRVYTIPVESLDDALQLISVSEKYYNQGNIEKMFYERSITFDMDTMTAISLDLVPVKDENTGDSQTGNQGNNNEGQNNQSSGGESGSNTEKTDAAVPETGDNSNLAGSVSLMMAAAVMSAVFIKKRKNA
;
A
#
# COMPACT_ATOMS: atom_id res chain seq x y z
N MET A 1 56.22 17.93 41.88
CA MET A 1 55.28 16.78 41.98
C MET A 1 53.98 17.26 42.62
N LYS A 2 52.81 16.80 42.14
CA LYS A 2 51.43 17.23 42.50
C LYS A 2 50.85 18.45 41.75
N LYS A 3 50.72 18.37 40.41
CA LYS A 3 49.66 19.13 39.69
C LYS A 3 49.21 18.57 38.34
N THR A 4 49.76 17.43 37.92
CA THR A 4 49.46 16.80 36.60
C THR A 4 48.64 15.50 36.67
N ARG A 5 48.19 15.05 37.86
CA ARG A 5 47.40 13.81 37.99
C ARG A 5 45.89 13.98 38.12
N LYS A 6 45.36 15.22 38.12
CA LYS A 6 43.91 15.49 38.23
C LYS A 6 43.20 15.75 36.89
N ARG A 7 43.94 15.90 35.79
CA ARG A 7 43.35 16.05 34.44
C ARG A 7 43.26 14.74 33.66
N LEU A 8 43.92 13.68 34.12
CA LEU A 8 43.85 12.36 33.50
C LEU A 8 42.67 11.51 34.02
N LEU A 9 42.05 11.90 35.13
CA LEU A 9 40.94 11.18 35.76
C LEU A 9 39.54 11.72 35.39
N ILE A 10 39.48 12.84 34.66
CA ILE A 10 38.25 13.37 34.05
C ILE A 10 38.18 12.99 32.56
N ALA A 11 39.31 12.63 31.94
CA ALA A 11 39.36 12.12 30.57
C ALA A 11 39.09 10.61 30.45
N LEU A 12 39.00 9.88 31.59
CA LEU A 12 38.77 8.43 31.61
C LEU A 12 37.40 8.04 32.20
N LEU A 13 36.55 9.02 32.56
CA LEU A 13 35.23 8.81 33.15
C LEU A 13 34.08 9.43 32.32
N ALA A 14 34.38 9.83 31.08
CA ALA A 14 33.43 10.10 30.02
C ALA A 14 33.60 9.12 28.84
N LEU A 15 34.24 7.98 29.11
CA LEU A 15 34.13 6.76 28.29
C LEU A 15 33.10 5.83 28.96
N THR A 16 32.00 6.41 29.41
CA THR A 16 30.83 5.72 29.92
C THR A 16 29.79 5.82 28.83
N VAL A 17 29.77 4.80 27.97
CA VAL A 17 28.56 4.24 27.38
C VAL A 17 27.56 5.29 26.89
N ILE A 18 27.91 5.99 25.82
CA ILE A 18 26.92 6.27 24.79
C ILE A 18 27.17 5.21 23.72
N PHE A 19 26.73 3.98 24.05
CA PHE A 19 26.17 3.10 23.03
C PHE A 19 24.89 3.81 22.60
N CYS A 20 25.02 4.91 21.85
CA CYS A 20 23.92 5.39 21.04
C CYS A 20 23.71 4.23 20.11
N ALA A 21 22.66 3.47 20.39
CA ALA A 21 22.03 2.68 19.38
C ALA A 21 21.79 3.64 18.21
N ALA A 22 22.73 3.66 17.25
CA ALA A 22 22.32 3.40 15.90
C ALA A 22 21.57 2.06 16.01
N ALA A 23 20.30 2.13 16.39
CA ALA A 23 19.34 1.24 15.83
C ALA A 23 19.38 1.57 14.34
N SER A 24 20.40 1.06 13.63
CA SER A 24 20.06 0.12 12.58
C SER A 24 19.10 -0.82 13.26
N ALA A 25 17.81 -0.48 13.18
CA ALA A 25 16.78 -1.46 13.35
C ALA A 25 17.28 -2.58 12.44
N PHE A 26 17.82 -3.64 13.05
CA PHE A 26 17.68 -4.94 12.43
C PHE A 26 16.18 -4.97 12.16
N ALA A 27 15.81 -4.74 10.89
CA ALA A 27 14.47 -4.94 10.43
C ALA A 27 14.16 -6.35 10.91
N GLY A 28 13.40 -6.45 11.99
CA GLY A 28 12.96 -7.74 12.49
C GLY A 28 12.18 -8.29 11.32
N VAL A 29 12.70 -9.34 10.69
CA VAL A 29 11.96 -10.03 9.65
C VAL A 29 10.60 -10.34 10.26
N VAL A 30 9.54 -9.77 9.69
CA VAL A 30 8.19 -10.06 10.16
C VAL A 30 7.93 -11.52 9.83
N THR A 31 8.00 -12.37 10.85
CA THR A 31 7.65 -13.78 10.72
C THR A 31 6.16 -13.93 11.04
N VAL A 32 5.39 -14.39 10.06
CA VAL A 32 3.99 -14.77 10.27
C VAL A 32 3.96 -16.26 10.61
N SER A 33 3.33 -16.61 11.72
CA SER A 33 3.16 -18.01 12.14
C SER A 33 2.19 -18.73 11.20
N ASP A 34 2.25 -20.06 11.20
CA ASP A 34 1.24 -20.88 10.54
C ASP A 34 -0.15 -20.60 11.12
N GLY A 35 -1.15 -20.47 10.25
CA GLY A 35 -2.53 -20.14 10.61
C GLY A 35 -3.31 -19.49 9.48
N GLU A 36 -4.59 -19.21 9.74
CA GLU A 36 -5.45 -18.44 8.86
C GLU A 36 -5.68 -17.03 9.43
N TYR A 37 -5.66 -16.04 8.55
CA TYR A 37 -5.77 -14.63 8.91
C TYR A 37 -6.72 -13.92 7.95
N LYS A 38 -7.53 -13.02 8.47
CA LYS A 38 -8.08 -11.94 7.65
C LYS A 38 -6.98 -10.91 7.43
N ALA A 39 -6.89 -10.45 6.19
CA ALA A 39 -5.98 -9.41 5.79
C ALA A 39 -6.72 -8.40 4.89
N GLU A 40 -6.15 -7.22 4.75
CA GLU A 40 -6.56 -6.24 3.76
C GLU A 40 -5.41 -5.98 2.81
N MET A 41 -5.72 -5.59 1.57
CA MET A 41 -4.72 -5.31 0.55
C MET A 41 -5.05 -4.01 -0.18
N ALA A 42 -4.10 -3.09 -0.18
CA ALA A 42 -4.16 -1.90 -1.02
C ALA A 42 -3.69 -2.24 -2.43
N THR A 43 -4.41 -1.71 -3.43
CA THR A 43 -4.09 -1.89 -4.85
C THR A 43 -3.61 -0.60 -5.52
N GLY A 44 -3.79 0.56 -4.86
CA GLY A 44 -3.58 1.89 -5.47
C GLY A 44 -4.61 2.24 -6.56
N GLU A 45 -5.60 1.37 -6.81
CA GLU A 45 -6.45 1.42 -8.00
C GLU A 45 -7.92 1.69 -7.66
N LYS A 46 -8.56 2.56 -8.45
CA LYS A 46 -9.99 2.90 -8.24
C LYS A 46 -10.93 1.77 -8.62
N MET A 47 -10.59 1.01 -9.67
CA MET A 47 -11.47 -0.01 -10.27
C MET A 47 -11.07 -1.45 -9.96
N PHE A 48 -9.80 -1.67 -9.61
CA PHE A 48 -9.27 -2.97 -9.22
C PHE A 48 -9.10 -2.98 -7.69
N LYS A 49 -10.08 -3.49 -6.95
CA LYS A 49 -10.05 -3.53 -5.48
C LYS A 49 -10.07 -4.97 -4.98
N VAL A 50 -9.31 -5.25 -3.93
CA VAL A 50 -9.50 -6.45 -3.10
C VAL A 50 -10.52 -6.08 -2.02
N VAL A 51 -11.68 -6.73 -2.03
CA VAL A 51 -12.79 -6.40 -1.10
C VAL A 51 -12.89 -7.38 0.07
N ASP A 52 -12.24 -8.53 -0.03
CA ASP A 52 -12.07 -9.51 1.04
C ASP A 52 -10.77 -10.29 0.78
N CYS A 53 -10.04 -10.63 1.82
CA CYS A 53 -8.82 -11.42 1.72
C CYS A 53 -8.63 -12.31 2.95
N LYS A 54 -8.47 -13.60 2.67
CA LYS A 54 -8.07 -14.60 3.66
C LYS A 54 -6.65 -15.09 3.32
N LEU A 55 -5.71 -14.84 4.22
CA LEU A 55 -4.34 -15.30 4.13
C LEU A 55 -4.19 -16.62 4.90
N THR A 56 -3.64 -17.64 4.25
CA THR A 56 -3.28 -18.91 4.89
C THR A 56 -1.78 -19.08 4.86
N VAL A 57 -1.17 -19.26 6.03
CA VAL A 57 0.26 -19.56 6.19
C VAL A 57 0.42 -20.98 6.71
N LYS A 58 1.24 -21.76 6.02
CA LYS A 58 1.53 -23.15 6.40
C LYS A 58 2.91 -23.57 5.94
N ASP A 59 3.69 -24.14 6.86
CA ASP A 59 5.06 -24.63 6.60
C ASP A 59 5.94 -23.54 5.95
N GLY A 60 5.76 -22.28 6.39
CA GLY A 60 6.48 -21.12 5.85
C GLY A 60 6.10 -20.70 4.43
N LYS A 61 5.02 -21.25 3.87
CA LYS A 61 4.41 -20.79 2.60
C LYS A 61 3.13 -20.04 2.90
N ALA A 62 2.86 -18.99 2.13
CA ALA A 62 1.65 -18.21 2.26
C ALA A 62 0.86 -18.16 0.95
N GLN A 63 -0.47 -18.17 1.06
CA GLN A 63 -1.40 -17.95 -0.05
C GLN A 63 -2.50 -17.00 0.41
N ALA A 64 -3.00 -16.19 -0.51
CA ALA A 64 -4.12 -15.30 -0.28
C ALA A 64 -5.29 -15.69 -1.17
N GLU A 65 -6.42 -16.04 -0.55
CA GLU A 65 -7.72 -16.10 -1.21
C GLU A 65 -8.28 -14.68 -1.24
N ILE A 66 -8.25 -14.04 -2.41
CA ILE A 66 -8.71 -12.67 -2.62
C ILE A 66 -10.06 -12.65 -3.34
N LEU A 67 -10.98 -11.81 -2.89
CA LEU A 67 -12.17 -11.44 -3.63
C LEU A 67 -11.92 -10.11 -4.33
N LEU A 68 -11.92 -10.12 -5.66
CA LEU A 68 -11.76 -8.91 -6.47
C LEU A 68 -13.11 -8.26 -6.77
N SER A 69 -13.13 -6.93 -6.77
CA SER A 69 -14.32 -6.15 -7.16
C SER A 69 -14.59 -6.29 -8.66
N GLY A 70 -15.70 -6.94 -9.01
CA GLY A 70 -16.14 -7.16 -10.39
C GLY A 70 -15.82 -8.56 -10.93
N SER A 71 -16.45 -8.87 -12.07
CA SER A 71 -16.45 -10.22 -12.67
C SER A 71 -15.78 -10.27 -14.05
N SER A 72 -15.15 -9.18 -14.50
CA SER A 72 -14.59 -9.07 -15.86
C SER A 72 -13.13 -9.49 -16.00
N TYR A 73 -12.54 -10.04 -14.94
CA TYR A 73 -11.16 -10.55 -14.93
C TYR A 73 -11.16 -12.02 -15.32
N TYR A 74 -10.49 -12.37 -16.42
CA TYR A 74 -10.38 -13.74 -16.90
C TYR A 74 -9.41 -14.59 -16.07
N ALA A 75 -8.28 -14.00 -15.71
CA ALA A 75 -7.22 -14.64 -14.94
C ALA A 75 -6.31 -13.58 -14.30
N LEU A 76 -5.51 -14.04 -13.35
CA LEU A 76 -4.35 -13.30 -12.82
C LEU A 76 -3.07 -14.04 -13.23
N VAL A 77 -2.03 -13.30 -13.57
CA VAL A 77 -0.70 -13.85 -13.90
C VAL A 77 0.31 -13.21 -12.98
N MET A 78 1.08 -14.00 -12.22
CA MET A 78 2.12 -13.43 -11.35
C MET A 78 3.26 -12.85 -12.19
N GLY A 79 3.82 -11.72 -11.76
CA GLY A 79 4.93 -11.06 -12.46
C GLY A 79 4.48 -9.93 -13.38
N THR A 80 5.08 -9.87 -14.58
CA THR A 80 5.02 -8.71 -15.48
C THR A 80 4.10 -8.91 -16.68
N GLU A 81 3.77 -7.82 -17.39
CA GLU A 81 3.02 -7.89 -18.65
C GLU A 81 3.78 -8.71 -19.71
N GLU A 82 5.10 -8.60 -19.74
CA GLU A 82 5.96 -9.38 -20.63
C GLU A 82 5.84 -10.89 -20.37
N ASP A 83 5.78 -11.30 -19.10
CA ASP A 83 5.58 -12.71 -18.72
C ASP A 83 4.21 -13.21 -19.19
N ALA A 84 3.15 -12.44 -18.95
CA ALA A 84 1.79 -12.79 -19.36
C ALA A 84 1.64 -12.86 -20.89
N LEU A 85 2.26 -11.93 -21.62
CA LEU A 85 2.27 -11.91 -23.08
C LEU A 85 3.05 -13.10 -23.65
N ALA A 86 4.16 -13.50 -23.02
CA ALA A 86 4.93 -14.67 -23.42
C ALA A 86 4.11 -15.96 -23.28
N ASP A 87 3.45 -16.16 -22.15
CA ASP A 87 2.56 -17.30 -21.89
C ASP A 87 1.38 -17.33 -22.90
N TYR A 88 0.75 -16.18 -23.16
CA TYR A 88 -0.33 -16.06 -24.15
C TYR A 88 0.12 -16.45 -25.56
N ASN A 89 1.26 -15.92 -26.02
CA ASN A 89 1.81 -16.22 -27.35
C ASN A 89 2.23 -17.69 -27.49
N ALA A 90 2.69 -18.31 -26.41
CA ALA A 90 2.99 -19.73 -26.34
C ALA A 90 1.72 -20.61 -26.30
N LYS A 91 0.54 -20.00 -26.08
CA LYS A 91 -0.74 -20.69 -25.83
C LYS A 91 -0.64 -21.61 -24.60
N ASP A 92 0.12 -21.19 -23.60
CA ASP A 92 0.33 -21.91 -22.36
C ASP A 92 -0.20 -21.07 -21.19
N GLU A 93 -1.42 -21.36 -20.78
CA GLU A 93 -2.07 -20.70 -19.64
C GLU A 93 -1.93 -21.52 -18.36
N SER A 94 -1.03 -22.51 -18.30
CA SER A 94 -0.89 -23.38 -17.14
C SER A 94 -0.50 -22.66 -15.85
N LYS A 95 0.11 -21.48 -15.97
CA LYS A 95 0.48 -20.60 -14.84
C LYS A 95 -0.56 -19.53 -14.55
N TRP A 96 -1.59 -19.39 -15.38
CA TRP A 96 -2.61 -18.37 -15.22
C TRP A 96 -3.57 -18.79 -14.12
N ILE A 97 -3.69 -17.97 -13.08
CA ILE A 97 -4.56 -18.21 -11.95
C ILE A 97 -5.98 -17.86 -12.38
N LYS A 98 -6.80 -18.89 -12.60
CA LYS A 98 -8.23 -18.75 -12.91
C LYS A 98 -9.02 -18.50 -11.64
N ALA A 99 -10.22 -17.94 -11.79
CA ALA A 99 -11.11 -17.74 -10.66
C ALA A 99 -11.55 -19.09 -10.08
N ASP A 100 -11.49 -19.22 -8.76
CA ASP A 100 -11.99 -20.37 -8.01
C ASP A 100 -13.53 -20.36 -7.90
N GLY A 101 -14.13 -19.19 -8.13
CA GLY A 101 -15.57 -19.00 -8.17
C GLY A 101 -15.96 -17.53 -8.06
N GLU A 102 -17.23 -17.30 -7.73
CA GLU A 102 -17.80 -15.98 -7.51
C GLU A 102 -18.36 -15.88 -6.09
N ARG A 103 -18.32 -14.67 -5.52
CA ARG A 103 -18.87 -14.36 -4.20
C ARG A 103 -19.55 -12.99 -4.21
N GLU A 104 -20.69 -12.90 -3.56
CA GLU A 104 -21.36 -11.61 -3.34
C GLU A 104 -20.66 -10.81 -2.23
N TYR A 105 -20.61 -9.50 -2.40
CA TYR A 105 -20.13 -8.54 -1.40
C TYR A 105 -20.96 -7.26 -1.44
N VAL A 106 -20.93 -6.48 -0.37
CA VAL A 106 -21.58 -5.17 -0.29
C VAL A 106 -20.56 -4.09 -0.60
N SER A 107 -20.81 -3.27 -1.62
CA SER A 107 -19.94 -2.15 -1.96
C SER A 107 -19.95 -1.05 -0.89
N GLU A 108 -19.01 -0.11 -0.97
CA GLU A 108 -19.00 1.10 -0.15
C GLU A 108 -20.31 1.92 -0.24
N SER A 109 -21.02 1.82 -1.38
CA SER A 109 -22.33 2.46 -1.59
C SER A 109 -23.52 1.67 -1.03
N GLY A 110 -23.29 0.49 -0.43
CA GLY A 110 -24.34 -0.38 0.11
C GLY A 110 -25.00 -1.29 -0.92
N GLU A 111 -24.48 -1.38 -2.15
CA GLU A 111 -25.02 -2.24 -3.21
C GLU A 111 -24.43 -3.64 -3.12
N THR A 112 -25.27 -4.68 -3.20
CA THR A 112 -24.79 -6.05 -3.40
C THR A 112 -24.21 -6.19 -4.82
N LYS A 113 -22.97 -6.65 -4.90
CA LYS A 113 -22.24 -6.90 -6.15
C LYS A 113 -21.62 -8.30 -6.12
N THR A 114 -21.34 -8.83 -7.31
CA THR A 114 -20.64 -10.10 -7.46
C THR A 114 -19.19 -9.85 -7.83
N GLY A 115 -18.26 -10.49 -7.12
CA GLY A 115 -16.82 -10.48 -7.40
C GLY A 115 -16.32 -11.87 -7.75
N ARG A 116 -15.08 -11.95 -8.26
CA ARG A 116 -14.39 -13.22 -8.52
C ARG A 116 -13.37 -13.52 -7.42
N VAL A 117 -13.33 -14.77 -6.98
CA VAL A 117 -12.40 -15.29 -5.97
C VAL A 117 -11.18 -15.88 -6.67
N TYR A 118 -9.98 -15.56 -6.19
CA TYR A 118 -8.71 -16.11 -6.67
C TYR A 118 -7.83 -16.52 -5.50
N THR A 119 -7.13 -17.63 -5.64
CA THR A 119 -6.06 -18.02 -4.72
C THR A 119 -4.69 -17.71 -5.33
N ILE A 120 -4.00 -16.71 -4.78
CA ILE A 120 -2.67 -16.27 -5.25
C ILE A 120 -1.57 -16.67 -4.26
N PRO A 121 -0.35 -16.99 -4.73
CA PRO A 121 0.79 -17.18 -3.85
C PRO A 121 1.25 -15.85 -3.23
N VAL A 122 1.74 -15.91 -2.00
CA VAL A 122 2.38 -14.79 -1.31
C VAL A 122 3.82 -15.22 -0.99
N ASP A 123 4.75 -14.87 -1.88
CA ASP A 123 6.15 -15.34 -1.78
C ASP A 123 6.95 -14.60 -0.71
N SER A 124 6.53 -13.39 -0.36
CA SER A 124 7.16 -12.56 0.67
C SER A 124 6.16 -11.57 1.25
N PHE A 125 6.32 -11.26 2.54
CA PHE A 125 5.61 -10.15 3.19
C PHE A 125 6.39 -8.83 3.12
N ASP A 126 7.65 -8.88 2.72
CA ASP A 126 8.52 -7.70 2.66
C ASP A 126 8.32 -6.90 1.38
N LYS A 127 7.72 -7.50 0.35
CA LYS A 127 7.60 -6.91 -0.98
C LYS A 127 6.14 -6.83 -1.43
N PRO A 128 5.81 -5.87 -2.32
CA PRO A 128 4.55 -5.89 -3.02
C PRO A 128 4.36 -7.17 -3.83
N ILE A 129 3.11 -7.58 -3.99
CA ILE A 129 2.72 -8.67 -4.88
C ILE A 129 2.43 -8.06 -6.25
N ASN A 130 3.31 -8.33 -7.21
CA ASN A 130 3.16 -7.88 -8.58
C ASN A 130 2.48 -8.95 -9.42
N LEU A 131 1.42 -8.56 -10.12
CA LEU A 131 0.67 -9.44 -11.00
C LEU A 131 0.07 -8.67 -12.17
N VAL A 132 -0.42 -9.39 -13.15
CA VAL A 132 -1.16 -8.86 -14.29
C VAL A 132 -2.59 -9.39 -14.23
N SER A 133 -3.55 -8.48 -14.21
CA SER A 133 -4.95 -8.82 -14.42
C SER A 133 -5.25 -8.92 -15.91
N VAL A 134 -5.87 -10.03 -16.32
CA VAL A 134 -6.25 -10.29 -17.72
C VAL A 134 -7.71 -9.95 -17.93
N SER A 135 -8.02 -9.04 -18.84
CA SER A 135 -9.43 -8.71 -19.17
C SER A 135 -10.08 -9.81 -20.00
N GLU A 136 -11.23 -10.31 -19.53
CA GLU A 136 -12.02 -11.33 -20.24
C GLU A 136 -12.53 -10.84 -21.60
N LYS A 137 -13.02 -9.60 -21.65
CA LYS A 137 -13.47 -8.98 -22.90
C LYS A 137 -12.37 -8.96 -23.95
N TYR A 138 -11.18 -8.46 -23.59
CA TYR A 138 -10.09 -8.29 -24.54
C TYR A 138 -9.37 -9.59 -24.84
N TYR A 139 -9.32 -10.53 -23.89
CA TYR A 139 -8.89 -11.90 -24.10
C TYR A 139 -9.73 -12.58 -25.20
N ASN A 140 -11.06 -12.53 -25.09
CA ASN A 140 -11.98 -13.11 -26.08
C ASN A 140 -11.87 -12.46 -27.47
N GLN A 141 -11.41 -11.21 -27.52
CA GLN A 141 -11.15 -10.48 -28.76
C GLN A 141 -9.76 -10.74 -29.35
N GLY A 142 -8.86 -11.39 -28.60
CA GLY A 142 -7.44 -11.50 -28.96
C GLY A 142 -6.71 -10.14 -28.99
N ASN A 143 -7.21 -9.14 -28.25
CA ASN A 143 -6.67 -7.78 -28.28
C ASN A 143 -5.54 -7.61 -27.24
N ILE A 144 -4.33 -7.99 -27.61
CA ILE A 144 -3.15 -7.95 -26.74
C ILE A 144 -2.81 -6.54 -26.21
N GLU A 145 -3.16 -5.47 -26.93
CA GLU A 145 -2.88 -4.08 -26.52
C GLU A 145 -3.74 -3.61 -25.34
N LYS A 146 -4.83 -4.33 -25.03
CA LYS A 146 -5.78 -3.98 -23.98
C LYS A 146 -6.09 -5.15 -23.04
N MET A 147 -5.40 -6.28 -23.21
CA MET A 147 -5.70 -7.49 -22.47
C MET A 147 -5.05 -7.49 -21.09
N PHE A 148 -3.84 -6.96 -21.00
CA PHE A 148 -2.98 -7.05 -19.82
C PHE A 148 -2.99 -5.73 -19.06
N TYR A 149 -3.18 -5.82 -17.75
CA TYR A 149 -3.13 -4.68 -16.85
C TYR A 149 -2.25 -5.05 -15.65
N PRO A 150 -1.00 -4.54 -15.58
CA PRO A 150 -0.15 -4.66 -14.41
C PRO A 150 -0.86 -4.12 -13.16
N ARG A 151 -0.66 -4.80 -12.03
CA ARG A 151 -1.23 -4.48 -10.72
C ARG A 151 -0.19 -4.74 -9.64
N THR A 152 -0.25 -3.91 -8.62
CA THR A 152 0.56 -4.02 -7.41
C THR A 152 -0.39 -4.17 -6.22
N LEU A 153 -0.28 -5.25 -5.47
CA LEU A 153 -1.04 -5.47 -4.24
C LEU A 153 -0.09 -5.39 -3.05
N ILE A 154 -0.49 -4.65 -2.02
CA ILE A 154 0.30 -4.49 -0.79
C ILE A 154 -0.58 -4.83 0.39
N ILE A 155 -0.17 -5.81 1.19
CA ILE A 155 -0.88 -6.18 2.43
C ILE A 155 -0.85 -4.99 3.39
N GLU A 156 -1.92 -4.75 4.14
CA GLU A 156 -1.94 -3.67 5.12
C GLU A 156 -0.91 -3.87 6.23
N GLY A 157 -0.29 -2.75 6.64
CA GLY A 157 0.80 -2.76 7.59
C GLY A 157 1.73 -1.55 7.46
N ASN A 158 2.85 -1.63 8.16
CA ASN A 158 3.92 -0.63 8.11
C ASN A 158 5.17 -1.24 7.52
N TYR A 159 5.84 -0.48 6.67
CA TYR A 159 7.00 -0.93 5.92
C TYR A 159 8.13 0.09 6.01
N GLY A 160 9.36 -0.41 6.11
CA GLY A 160 10.54 0.37 5.79
C GLY A 160 10.70 0.38 4.27
N ILE A 161 11.05 1.53 3.69
CA ILE A 161 11.31 1.65 2.25
C ILE A 161 12.36 2.72 2.02
N LYS A 162 13.29 2.53 1.08
CA LYS A 162 14.18 3.61 0.68
C LYS A 162 13.45 4.54 -0.29
N ALA A 163 13.72 5.82 -0.13
CA ALA A 163 13.24 6.86 -1.03
C ALA A 163 14.37 7.84 -1.32
N ASP A 164 14.44 8.31 -2.56
CA ASP A 164 15.45 9.25 -3.03
C ASP A 164 14.80 10.43 -3.74
N THR A 165 15.47 11.58 -3.72
CA THR A 165 14.97 12.83 -4.30
C THR A 165 15.85 13.37 -5.42
N GLY A 166 17.03 12.79 -5.64
CA GLY A 166 18.09 13.30 -6.49
C GLY A 166 18.75 14.59 -5.97
N GLU A 167 18.32 15.13 -4.83
CA GLU A 167 18.59 16.49 -4.41
C GLU A 167 19.43 16.56 -3.13
N LYS A 168 20.60 17.20 -3.18
CA LYS A 168 21.51 17.30 -2.03
C LYS A 168 20.91 18.05 -0.83
N MET A 169 20.06 19.05 -1.08
CA MET A 169 19.47 19.88 -0.03
C MET A 169 18.12 19.34 0.46
N PHE A 170 17.44 18.55 -0.37
CA PHE A 170 16.15 17.91 -0.06
C PHE A 170 16.36 16.41 0.18
N LYS A 171 17.32 16.07 1.04
CA LYS A 171 17.75 14.69 1.27
C LYS A 171 16.80 13.97 2.24
N ILE A 172 16.45 12.74 1.91
CA ILE A 172 15.71 11.83 2.79
C ILE A 172 16.72 11.09 3.68
N VAL A 173 16.47 11.10 4.99
CA VAL A 173 17.23 10.36 6.00
C VAL A 173 16.64 8.96 6.19
N ASN A 174 15.31 8.90 6.29
CA ASN A 174 14.56 7.64 6.41
C ASN A 174 13.16 7.82 5.82
N CYS A 175 12.55 6.71 5.40
CA CYS A 175 11.18 6.68 4.92
C CYS A 175 10.49 5.40 5.40
N THR A 176 9.25 5.55 5.88
CA THR A 176 8.37 4.41 6.19
C THR A 176 7.04 4.59 5.48
N LEU A 177 6.46 3.50 5.00
CA LEU A 177 5.18 3.46 4.33
C LEU A 177 4.14 2.82 5.27
N SER A 178 3.06 3.54 5.55
CA SER A 178 1.86 3.02 6.19
C SER A 178 0.82 2.71 5.12
N VAL A 179 0.31 1.47 5.12
CA VAL A 179 -0.73 1.00 4.21
C VAL A 179 -1.95 0.64 5.05
N LYS A 180 -3.01 1.43 4.92
CA LYS A 180 -4.22 1.32 5.76
C LYS A 180 -5.46 1.82 5.05
N ASP A 181 -6.56 1.09 5.17
CA ASP A 181 -7.85 1.33 4.52
C ASP A 181 -7.68 1.57 3.00
N GLY A 182 -6.82 0.78 2.37
CA GLY A 182 -6.46 0.91 0.95
C GLY A 182 -5.67 2.19 0.58
N LYS A 183 -5.23 2.99 1.57
CA LYS A 183 -4.46 4.23 1.36
C LYS A 183 -2.99 4.02 1.72
N LEU A 184 -2.12 4.71 0.97
CA LEU A 184 -0.69 4.73 1.18
C LEU A 184 -0.28 6.09 1.76
N ASN A 185 0.44 6.08 2.89
CA ASN A 185 1.03 7.28 3.48
C ASN A 185 2.52 7.05 3.74
N ALA A 186 3.37 7.88 3.15
CA ALA A 186 4.80 7.85 3.38
C ALA A 186 5.17 8.85 4.48
N GLU A 187 5.68 8.36 5.60
CA GLU A 187 6.38 9.19 6.58
C GLU A 187 7.82 9.42 6.09
N VAL A 188 8.09 10.64 5.63
CA VAL A 188 9.38 11.04 5.07
C VAL A 188 10.13 11.89 6.09
N PHE A 189 11.27 11.38 6.56
CA PHE A 189 12.18 12.13 7.42
C PHE A 189 13.23 12.86 6.57
N LEU A 190 13.02 14.16 6.36
CA LEU A 190 13.94 15.03 5.62
C LEU A 190 15.07 15.55 6.50
N SER A 191 16.26 15.66 5.91
CA SER A 191 17.50 16.00 6.61
C SER A 191 17.62 17.47 7.04
N SER A 192 16.60 18.30 6.76
CA SER A 192 16.62 19.75 6.87
C SER A 192 15.37 20.27 7.57
N THR A 193 15.53 21.35 8.33
CA THR A 193 14.43 22.09 8.97
C THR A 193 13.99 23.32 8.17
N GLY A 194 14.60 23.59 7.01
CA GLY A 194 14.38 24.83 6.24
C GLY A 194 13.07 24.90 5.42
N TYR A 195 12.22 23.88 5.53
CA TYR A 195 10.98 23.75 4.76
C TYR A 195 9.77 23.96 5.65
N TYR A 196 8.97 24.96 5.33
CA TYR A 196 7.76 25.29 6.09
C TYR A 196 6.65 24.26 5.86
N ALA A 197 6.50 23.80 4.63
CA ALA A 197 5.53 22.78 4.25
C ALA A 197 5.96 22.08 2.95
N LEU A 198 5.28 20.99 2.65
CA LEU A 198 5.23 20.37 1.32
C LEU A 198 3.83 20.58 0.72
N PHE A 199 3.71 20.46 -0.59
CA PHE A 199 2.45 20.61 -1.31
C PHE A 199 2.42 19.65 -2.49
N ILE A 200 1.41 18.78 -2.57
CA ILE A 200 1.20 17.89 -3.73
C ILE A 200 0.41 18.69 -4.77
N GLY A 201 1.00 18.88 -5.95
CA GLY A 201 0.46 19.70 -7.03
C GLY A 201 1.54 20.55 -7.69
N THR A 202 1.13 21.57 -8.44
CA THR A 202 2.05 22.45 -9.18
C THR A 202 2.50 23.65 -8.35
N LYS A 203 3.55 24.32 -8.83
CA LYS A 203 4.04 25.57 -8.24
C LYS A 203 2.98 26.68 -8.27
N GLU A 204 2.21 26.75 -9.35
CA GLU A 204 1.12 27.71 -9.52
C GLU A 204 -0.01 27.46 -8.51
N GLU A 205 -0.38 26.20 -8.29
CA GLU A 205 -1.40 25.83 -7.30
C GLU A 205 -0.96 26.17 -5.87
N ALA A 206 0.31 25.89 -5.53
CA ALA A 206 0.88 26.25 -4.24
C ALA A 206 0.92 27.77 -4.04
N ALA A 207 1.29 28.53 -5.08
CA ALA A 207 1.31 30.00 -5.06
C ALA A 207 -0.10 30.59 -4.87
N ALA A 208 -1.09 30.10 -5.63
CA ALA A 208 -2.48 30.56 -5.50
C ALA A 208 -3.04 30.27 -4.09
N SER A 209 -2.72 29.09 -3.53
CA SER A 209 -3.07 28.70 -2.18
C SER A 209 -2.44 29.60 -1.11
N TYR A 210 -1.17 30.01 -1.29
CA TYR A 210 -0.52 31.01 -0.43
C TYR A 210 -1.20 32.39 -0.49
N GLU A 211 -1.47 32.91 -1.70
CA GLU A 211 -2.10 34.22 -1.89
C GLU A 211 -3.52 34.27 -1.30
N ALA A 212 -4.26 33.17 -1.45
CA ALA A 212 -5.58 32.99 -0.85
C ALA A 212 -5.54 32.79 0.68
N LYS A 213 -4.35 32.60 1.26
CA LYS A 213 -4.13 32.23 2.68
C LYS A 213 -4.88 30.95 3.07
N ASP A 214 -5.02 30.03 2.13
CA ASP A 214 -5.65 28.73 2.33
C ASP A 214 -4.56 27.66 2.35
N GLU A 215 -4.17 27.22 3.54
CA GLU A 215 -3.13 26.20 3.72
C GLU A 215 -3.71 24.79 3.91
N SER A 216 -4.99 24.57 3.59
CA SER A 216 -5.67 23.28 3.81
C SER A 216 -5.01 22.09 3.10
N LYS A 217 -4.32 22.34 1.99
CA LYS A 217 -3.56 21.34 1.22
C LYS A 217 -2.08 21.25 1.57
N TRP A 218 -1.61 22.08 2.52
CA TRP A 218 -0.19 22.15 2.86
C TRP A 218 0.13 21.06 3.86
N ILE A 219 1.08 20.20 3.50
CA ILE A 219 1.58 19.13 4.35
C ILE A 219 2.62 19.75 5.27
N LYS A 220 2.22 20.01 6.53
CA LYS A 220 3.11 20.52 7.57
C LYS A 220 3.97 19.40 8.12
N ALA A 221 5.08 19.79 8.76
CA ALA A 221 5.89 18.83 9.48
C ALA A 221 5.13 18.33 10.72
N ASP A 222 5.13 17.01 10.91
CA ASP A 222 4.58 16.36 12.10
C ASP A 222 5.50 16.54 13.32
N GLY A 223 6.78 16.84 13.07
CA GLY A 223 7.75 17.15 14.10
C GLY A 223 9.19 17.19 13.58
N GLU A 224 10.12 17.29 14.53
CA GLU A 224 11.56 17.27 14.29
C GLU A 224 12.19 16.04 14.94
N ARG A 225 13.22 15.47 14.30
CA ARG A 225 13.99 14.34 14.83
C ARG A 225 15.49 14.59 14.60
N GLU A 226 16.31 14.07 15.49
CA GLU A 226 17.77 14.09 15.33
C GLU A 226 18.26 12.90 14.51
N TYR A 227 19.32 13.09 13.74
CA TYR A 227 20.02 12.03 13.01
C TYR A 227 21.53 12.29 12.99
N VAL A 228 22.31 11.23 12.84
CA VAL A 228 23.77 11.34 12.65
C VAL A 228 24.04 11.38 11.16
N SER A 229 24.61 12.48 10.68
CA SER A 229 25.00 12.62 9.28
C SER A 229 26.19 11.75 8.91
N GLU A 230 26.48 11.61 7.62
CA GLU A 230 27.63 10.83 7.11
C GLU A 230 28.99 11.29 7.66
N SER A 231 29.10 12.56 8.06
CA SER A 231 30.30 13.10 8.71
C SER A 231 30.37 12.84 10.22
N GLY A 232 29.40 12.12 10.80
CA GLY A 232 29.32 11.84 12.23
C GLY A 232 28.74 12.98 13.08
N GLU A 233 28.25 14.05 12.45
CA GLU A 233 27.63 15.19 13.16
C GLU A 233 26.14 14.92 13.40
N THR A 234 25.67 15.13 14.64
CA THR A 234 24.25 15.15 14.96
C THR A 234 23.59 16.38 14.35
N LYS A 235 22.54 16.15 13.56
CA LYS A 235 21.73 17.17 12.89
C LYS A 235 20.27 16.97 13.20
N THR A 236 19.47 18.00 13.02
CA THR A 236 18.01 17.96 13.16
C THR A 236 17.37 18.04 11.78
N GLY A 237 16.36 17.21 11.55
CA GLY A 237 15.53 17.21 10.36
C GLY A 237 14.04 17.26 10.71
N ARG A 238 13.18 17.30 9.69
CA ARG A 238 11.71 17.33 9.84
C ARG A 238 11.06 16.10 9.24
N VAL A 239 9.94 15.71 9.85
CA VAL A 239 9.15 14.54 9.44
C VAL A 239 7.84 15.01 8.83
N TYR A 240 7.45 14.40 7.71
CA TYR A 240 6.22 14.71 6.99
C TYR A 240 5.49 13.42 6.66
N THR A 241 4.20 13.35 6.97
CA THR A 241 3.31 12.29 6.46
C THR A 241 2.69 12.73 5.15
N ILE A 242 3.11 12.09 4.06
CA ILE A 242 2.74 12.43 2.69
C ILE A 242 1.79 11.35 2.14
N PRO A 243 0.56 11.67 1.73
CA PRO A 243 -0.29 10.71 1.04
C PRO A 243 0.32 10.38 -0.34
N VAL A 244 0.32 9.10 -0.70
CA VAL A 244 0.90 8.57 -1.94
C VAL A 244 -0.19 7.86 -2.74
N GLU A 245 -0.28 8.14 -4.03
CA GLU A 245 -1.26 7.49 -4.92
C GLU A 245 -0.72 6.17 -5.50
N SER A 246 0.55 6.17 -5.92
CA SER A 246 1.25 5.00 -6.46
C SER A 246 2.73 5.04 -6.06
N LEU A 247 3.36 3.86 -6.01
CA LEU A 247 4.80 3.69 -5.78
C LEU A 247 5.59 3.47 -7.08
N ASP A 248 4.90 3.26 -8.21
CA ASP A 248 5.53 2.96 -9.50
C ASP A 248 6.10 4.21 -10.17
N ASP A 249 5.51 5.37 -9.88
CA ASP A 249 5.91 6.67 -10.42
C ASP A 249 6.57 7.56 -9.36
N ALA A 250 7.44 8.47 -9.81
CA ALA A 250 8.00 9.49 -8.95
C ALA A 250 6.92 10.45 -8.44
N LEU A 251 6.80 10.59 -7.13
CA LEU A 251 5.90 11.53 -6.48
C LEU A 251 6.39 12.96 -6.70
N GLN A 252 5.66 13.73 -7.51
CA GLN A 252 5.93 15.14 -7.73
C GLN A 252 5.29 16.00 -6.65
N LEU A 253 6.05 16.95 -6.11
CA LEU A 253 5.57 17.86 -5.07
C LEU A 253 6.38 19.17 -5.05
N ILE A 254 5.85 20.16 -4.33
CA ILE A 254 6.51 21.44 -4.08
C ILE A 254 7.01 21.48 -2.64
N SER A 255 8.27 21.81 -2.46
CA SER A 255 8.81 22.21 -1.15
C SER A 255 8.68 23.73 -0.97
N VAL A 256 8.11 24.13 0.17
CA VAL A 256 7.89 25.55 0.52
C VAL A 256 9.01 26.00 1.46
N SER A 257 9.85 26.95 1.04
CA SER A 257 10.93 27.47 1.87
C SER A 257 10.39 28.31 3.02
N GLU A 258 10.77 27.97 4.25
CA GLU A 258 10.37 28.70 5.45
C GLU A 258 10.92 30.14 5.47
N LYS A 259 12.17 30.31 5.05
CA LYS A 259 12.78 31.63 4.94
C LYS A 259 11.97 32.56 4.03
N TYR A 260 11.61 32.08 2.84
CA TYR A 260 10.92 32.92 1.85
C TYR A 260 9.43 33.06 2.13
N TYR A 261 8.81 32.06 2.76
CA TYR A 261 7.46 32.16 3.32
C TYR A 261 7.37 33.31 4.32
N ASN A 262 8.27 33.36 5.31
CA ASN A 262 8.31 34.41 6.33
C ASN A 262 8.63 35.81 5.76
N GLN A 263 9.28 35.87 4.60
CA GLN A 263 9.56 37.13 3.89
C GLN A 263 8.43 37.58 2.97
N GLY A 264 7.42 36.73 2.73
CA GLY A 264 6.41 36.97 1.70
C GLY A 264 6.98 36.98 0.28
N ASN A 265 8.12 36.33 0.04
CA ASN A 265 8.77 36.32 -1.28
C ASN A 265 8.28 35.13 -2.11
N ILE A 266 7.15 35.32 -2.79
CA ILE A 266 6.48 34.28 -3.58
C ILE A 266 7.36 33.70 -4.70
N GLU A 267 8.18 34.53 -5.35
CA GLU A 267 9.03 34.13 -6.48
C GLU A 267 10.09 33.09 -6.08
N LYS A 268 10.57 33.14 -4.83
CA LYS A 268 11.63 32.26 -4.30
C LYS A 268 11.10 31.20 -3.32
N MET A 269 9.81 31.19 -3.04
CA MET A 269 9.22 30.33 -2.01
C MET A 269 9.13 28.86 -2.41
N PHE A 270 8.84 28.60 -3.68
CA PHE A 270 8.42 27.29 -4.16
C PHE A 270 9.48 26.62 -5.04
N TYR A 271 9.82 25.39 -4.69
CA TYR A 271 10.75 24.54 -5.43
C TYR A 271 10.09 23.21 -5.77
N GLU A 272 10.07 22.87 -7.04
CA GLU A 272 9.66 21.55 -7.53
C GLU A 272 10.62 20.49 -7.03
N ARG A 273 10.05 19.37 -6.57
CA ARG A 273 10.74 18.22 -6.02
C ARG A 273 10.09 16.96 -6.55
N SER A 274 10.87 15.90 -6.58
CA SER A 274 10.37 14.55 -6.79
C SER A 274 10.86 13.63 -5.68
N ILE A 275 10.08 12.61 -5.35
CA ILE A 275 10.49 11.50 -4.48
C ILE A 275 10.26 10.22 -5.27
N THR A 276 11.30 9.40 -5.41
CA THR A 276 11.22 8.06 -6.01
C THR A 276 11.35 7.02 -4.90
N PHE A 277 10.45 6.05 -4.86
CA PHE A 277 10.47 4.95 -3.90
C PHE A 277 11.16 3.73 -4.52
N ASP A 278 12.04 3.08 -3.77
CA ASP A 278 12.70 1.84 -4.19
C ASP A 278 11.97 0.64 -3.58
N MET A 279 10.98 0.13 -4.31
CA MET A 279 10.13 -0.99 -3.86
C MET A 279 10.92 -2.28 -3.60
N ASP A 280 12.10 -2.46 -4.21
CA ASP A 280 12.93 -3.63 -3.95
C ASP A 280 13.57 -3.63 -2.57
N THR A 281 13.59 -2.47 -1.92
CA THR A 281 14.10 -2.28 -0.55
C THR A 281 13.02 -2.31 0.51
N MET A 282 11.77 -2.54 0.10
CA MET A 282 10.65 -2.65 1.02
C MET A 282 10.88 -3.81 1.99
N THR A 283 10.58 -3.58 3.26
CA THR A 283 10.65 -4.58 4.34
C THR A 283 9.50 -4.37 5.29
N ALA A 284 8.76 -5.43 5.63
CA ALA A 284 7.69 -5.34 6.59
C ALA A 284 8.26 -5.01 7.98
N ILE A 285 7.63 -4.06 8.66
CA ILE A 285 7.87 -3.72 10.07
C ILE A 285 6.75 -4.34 10.91
N SER A 286 5.51 -4.23 10.44
CA SER A 286 4.32 -4.84 11.03
C SER A 286 3.27 -5.10 9.97
N LEU A 287 2.43 -6.12 10.17
CA LEU A 287 1.29 -6.42 9.30
C LEU A 287 0.00 -6.38 10.12
N ASP A 288 -1.06 -5.85 9.52
CA ASP A 288 -2.38 -5.74 10.14
C ASP A 288 -3.20 -7.01 9.90
N LEU A 289 -2.71 -8.14 10.40
CA LEU A 289 -3.36 -9.45 10.26
C LEU A 289 -4.27 -9.74 11.45
N VAL A 290 -5.49 -10.21 11.18
CA VAL A 290 -6.44 -10.63 12.21
C VAL A 290 -6.57 -12.16 12.18
N PRO A 291 -6.08 -12.90 13.18
CA PRO A 291 -6.21 -14.36 13.21
C PRO A 291 -7.68 -14.78 13.12
N VAL A 292 -7.97 -15.71 12.21
CA VAL A 292 -9.26 -16.40 12.16
C VAL A 292 -9.24 -17.42 13.29
N LYS A 293 -10.06 -17.20 14.33
CA LYS A 293 -10.15 -18.15 15.43
C LYS A 293 -10.87 -19.40 14.93
N ASP A 294 -10.25 -20.56 15.11
CA ASP A 294 -10.99 -21.82 15.09
C ASP A 294 -12.02 -21.77 16.22
N GLU A 295 -13.31 -21.77 15.88
CA GLU A 295 -14.38 -21.97 16.87
C GLU A 295 -14.37 -23.39 17.46
N ASN A 296 -13.34 -24.20 17.19
CA ASN A 296 -13.31 -25.61 17.52
C ASN A 296 -12.04 -26.08 18.28
N THR A 297 -11.45 -25.23 19.10
CA THR A 297 -10.70 -25.69 20.28
C THR A 297 -11.51 -25.41 21.54
N GLY A 298 -12.55 -26.22 21.73
CA GLY A 298 -13.13 -26.42 23.04
C GLY A 298 -12.09 -27.11 23.93
N ASP A 299 -11.32 -26.32 24.67
CA ASP A 299 -10.46 -26.84 25.73
C ASP A 299 -11.35 -27.33 26.87
N SER A 300 -11.69 -28.61 26.79
CA SER A 300 -12.35 -29.35 27.84
C SER A 300 -11.26 -30.00 28.70
N GLN A 301 -10.72 -29.24 29.66
CA GLN A 301 -10.08 -29.80 30.85
C GLN A 301 -10.64 -29.15 32.12
N THR A 302 -11.68 -29.80 32.64
CA THR A 302 -11.83 -30.20 34.05
C THR A 302 -11.19 -29.31 35.12
N GLY A 303 -12.04 -28.48 35.73
CA GLY A 303 -11.87 -27.96 37.08
C GLY A 303 -13.22 -27.97 37.80
N ASN A 304 -13.60 -29.14 38.31
CA ASN A 304 -14.79 -29.35 39.12
C ASN A 304 -14.69 -28.59 40.45
N GLN A 305 -15.60 -27.65 40.71
CA GLN A 305 -16.08 -27.39 42.07
C GLN A 305 -17.50 -26.81 42.02
N GLY A 306 -18.40 -27.47 42.73
CA GLY A 306 -19.84 -27.38 42.52
C GLY A 306 -20.51 -26.10 43.00
N ASN A 307 -21.77 -25.96 42.60
CA ASN A 307 -22.85 -25.97 43.58
C ASN A 307 -24.18 -26.31 42.91
N ASN A 308 -24.83 -27.30 43.51
CA ASN A 308 -26.21 -27.68 43.25
C ASN A 308 -27.14 -26.53 43.63
N ASN A 309 -28.17 -26.27 42.81
CA ASN A 309 -29.51 -26.17 43.38
C ASN A 309 -30.58 -26.51 42.34
N GLU A 310 -31.42 -27.46 42.72
CA GLU A 310 -32.63 -27.90 42.03
C GLU A 310 -33.71 -26.81 42.11
N GLY A 311 -34.60 -26.75 41.10
CA GLY A 311 -35.74 -25.84 41.15
C GLY A 311 -36.63 -25.80 39.91
N GLN A 312 -37.31 -26.92 39.63
CA GLN A 312 -38.69 -27.02 39.12
C GLN A 312 -39.14 -26.33 37.81
N ASN A 313 -39.55 -27.20 36.86
CA ASN A 313 -40.74 -27.17 36.01
C ASN A 313 -41.66 -25.93 36.07
N ASN A 314 -42.04 -25.41 34.89
CA ASN A 314 -43.42 -25.60 34.42
C ASN A 314 -43.60 -25.48 32.91
N GLN A 315 -44.45 -26.37 32.39
CA GLN A 315 -45.03 -26.41 31.05
C GLN A 315 -46.06 -25.29 30.87
N SER A 316 -46.24 -24.80 29.63
CA SER A 316 -47.47 -24.98 28.85
C SER A 316 -47.83 -23.78 27.97
N SER A 317 -48.15 -24.11 26.71
CA SER A 317 -49.17 -23.51 25.82
C SER A 317 -48.96 -22.07 25.37
N GLY A 318 -49.09 -21.70 24.10
CA GLY A 318 -49.76 -22.30 22.95
C GLY A 318 -50.19 -21.15 22.04
N GLY A 319 -50.41 -21.41 20.76
CA GLY A 319 -50.95 -20.40 19.84
C GLY A 319 -50.56 -20.61 18.39
N GLU A 320 -51.28 -21.50 17.72
CA GLU A 320 -51.39 -21.57 16.26
C GLU A 320 -51.92 -20.25 15.66
N SER A 321 -51.49 -19.97 14.43
CA SER A 321 -52.33 -19.69 13.24
C SER A 321 -51.38 -19.13 12.17
N GLY A 322 -51.14 -19.73 11.00
CA GLY A 322 -52.09 -20.37 10.10
C GLY A 322 -52.37 -19.41 8.93
N SER A 323 -51.79 -19.66 7.75
CA SER A 323 -52.48 -19.59 6.44
C SER A 323 -51.50 -19.62 5.25
N ASN A 324 -51.84 -20.53 4.33
CA ASN A 324 -51.41 -20.72 2.94
C ASN A 324 -51.38 -19.42 2.10
N THR A 325 -50.70 -19.31 0.96
CA THR A 325 -51.10 -19.94 -0.34
C THR A 325 -50.05 -19.72 -1.45
N GLU A 326 -50.08 -20.65 -2.40
CA GLU A 326 -49.45 -20.90 -3.71
C GLU A 326 -48.70 -19.81 -4.51
N LYS A 327 -47.51 -20.24 -5.00
CA LYS A 327 -47.01 -20.32 -6.39
C LYS A 327 -47.43 -19.25 -7.42
N THR A 328 -46.44 -18.54 -7.97
CA THR A 328 -46.38 -18.15 -9.40
C THR A 328 -44.93 -18.06 -9.88
N ASP A 329 -44.65 -18.73 -11.01
CA ASP A 329 -43.43 -18.58 -11.82
C ASP A 329 -43.44 -17.22 -12.52
N ALA A 330 -42.34 -16.45 -12.49
CA ALA A 330 -42.04 -15.45 -13.51
C ALA A 330 -40.56 -15.00 -13.51
N ALA A 331 -39.94 -15.19 -14.67
CA ALA A 331 -38.93 -14.34 -15.33
C ALA A 331 -37.56 -14.11 -14.66
N VAL A 332 -36.55 -14.73 -15.29
CA VAL A 332 -35.15 -14.30 -15.31
C VAL A 332 -35.05 -12.84 -15.80
N PRO A 333 -34.42 -11.92 -15.06
CA PRO A 333 -33.98 -10.66 -15.65
C PRO A 333 -32.60 -10.83 -16.31
N GLU A 334 -32.54 -10.49 -17.59
CA GLU A 334 -31.31 -10.35 -18.38
C GLU A 334 -30.35 -9.38 -17.67
N THR A 335 -29.09 -9.78 -17.52
CA THR A 335 -28.01 -8.94 -17.00
C THR A 335 -27.74 -7.81 -17.98
N GLY A 336 -28.10 -6.58 -17.58
CA GLY A 336 -27.94 -5.37 -18.37
C GLY A 336 -26.47 -4.95 -18.55
N ASP A 337 -26.12 -4.72 -19.81
CA ASP A 337 -24.95 -3.97 -20.26
C ASP A 337 -24.82 -2.62 -19.54
N ASN A 338 -23.69 -2.39 -18.90
CA ASN A 338 -23.26 -1.08 -18.40
C ASN A 338 -22.02 -0.60 -19.15
N SER A 339 -22.16 -0.49 -20.48
CA SER A 339 -21.35 0.39 -21.31
C SER A 339 -22.11 1.70 -21.58
N ASN A 340 -22.01 2.67 -20.68
CA ASN A 340 -22.23 4.09 -21.02
C ASN A 340 -21.72 5.01 -19.91
N LEU A 341 -20.47 5.43 -20.05
CA LEU A 341 -20.04 6.74 -19.55
C LEU A 341 -18.95 7.30 -20.47
N ALA A 342 -19.35 7.63 -21.70
CA ALA A 342 -18.63 8.57 -22.53
C ALA A 342 -19.34 9.92 -22.41
N GLY A 343 -18.65 10.96 -21.92
CA GLY A 343 -19.27 12.29 -21.89
C GLY A 343 -18.62 13.40 -21.07
N SER A 344 -17.29 13.49 -20.95
CA SER A 344 -16.66 14.81 -20.79
C SER A 344 -15.27 14.83 -21.42
N VAL A 345 -15.19 15.60 -22.49
CA VAL A 345 -13.98 15.88 -23.27
C VAL A 345 -13.06 16.75 -22.43
N SER A 346 -11.84 16.29 -22.18
CA SER A 346 -10.72 17.19 -21.93
C SER A 346 -9.59 16.83 -22.89
N LEU A 347 -9.31 17.79 -23.75
CA LEU A 347 -8.35 17.74 -24.84
C LEU A 347 -6.94 17.86 -24.23
N MET A 348 -6.14 16.80 -24.23
CA MET A 348 -4.69 16.92 -24.09
C MET A 348 -4.01 16.27 -25.30
N MET A 349 -3.31 17.12 -26.04
CA MET A 349 -2.53 16.73 -27.21
C MET A 349 -1.41 15.77 -26.81
N ALA A 350 -1.39 14.62 -27.47
CA ALA A 350 -0.26 13.70 -27.45
C ALA A 350 0.95 14.35 -28.13
N ALA A 351 1.99 14.65 -27.36
CA ALA A 351 3.32 14.90 -27.88
C ALA A 351 4.12 13.59 -27.83
N ALA A 352 3.95 12.78 -28.87
CA ALA A 352 4.86 11.69 -29.17
C ALA A 352 6.14 12.26 -29.81
N VAL A 353 7.30 12.09 -29.18
CA VAL A 353 8.60 12.19 -29.87
C VAL A 353 9.39 10.92 -29.62
N MET A 354 9.56 10.19 -30.72
CA MET A 354 10.26 8.92 -30.84
C MET A 354 11.72 9.00 -30.37
N SER A 355 12.12 8.06 -29.52
CA SER A 355 13.53 7.67 -29.37
C SER A 355 13.93 6.76 -30.53
N ALA A 356 14.35 7.37 -31.65
CA ALA A 356 14.93 6.65 -32.76
C ALA A 356 16.41 6.35 -32.48
N VAL A 357 16.68 5.06 -32.30
CA VAL A 357 17.97 4.38 -32.26
C VAL A 357 18.89 4.84 -33.40
N PHE A 358 20.02 5.47 -33.08
CA PHE A 358 21.13 5.65 -34.03
C PHE A 358 22.30 4.76 -33.64
N ILE A 359 22.34 3.55 -34.23
CA ILE A 359 23.55 2.76 -34.39
C ILE A 359 23.90 2.78 -35.88
N LYS A 360 24.95 3.53 -36.29
CA LYS A 360 25.83 3.06 -37.39
C LYS A 360 27.19 3.77 -37.49
N LYS A 361 28.21 2.93 -37.29
CA LYS A 361 29.53 2.87 -37.95
C LYS A 361 30.49 4.06 -37.85
N ARG A 362 31.53 3.83 -37.04
CA ARG A 362 32.92 4.21 -37.36
C ARG A 362 33.34 3.65 -38.72
N LYS A 363 33.89 4.50 -39.59
CA LYS A 363 34.93 4.14 -40.57
C LYS A 363 35.83 5.36 -40.84
N ASN A 364 37.10 5.17 -40.52
CA ASN A 364 38.35 5.78 -40.98
C ASN A 364 38.27 6.87 -42.06
N ALA A 365 38.84 8.05 -41.75
CA ALA A 365 40.02 8.64 -42.41
C ALA A 365 40.56 9.74 -41.50
#